data_AF-A0A6V7HRD7-F1
#
_entry.id   AF-A0A6V7HRD7-F1
#
_cell.length_a   1.000
_cell.length_b   1.000
_cell.length_c   1.000
_cell.angle_alpha   90.00
_cell.angle_beta   90.00
_cell.angle_gamma   90.00
#
_symmetry.space_group_name_H-M   'P 1'
#
loop_
_entity.id
_entity.type
_entity.pdbx_description
1 polymer ?
#
loop_
_entity_poly.entity_id
_entity_poly.type
_entity_poly.pdbx_seq_one_letter_code
_entity_poly.pdbx_strand_id
1 'polypeptide(L)' 'SREAAFVYAISAAGVAYSVTRACSRGELTDCSCDNRVRARHASNWQWGGCSE' A
#
# COMPACT_ATOMS: atom_id res chain seq x y z
N SER A 1 17.12 12.83 18.99
CA SER A 1 16.67 14.22 18.75
C SER A 1 15.35 14.18 17.99
N ARG A 2 14.58 15.27 18.04
CA ARG A 2 13.30 15.40 17.30
C ARG A 2 13.53 15.26 15.79
N GLU A 3 14.64 15.80 15.32
CA GLU A 3 15.06 15.82 13.93
C GLU A 3 15.44 14.41 13.46
N ALA A 4 16.16 13.63 14.28
CA ALA A 4 16.45 12.23 13.96
C ALA A 4 15.17 11.39 13.91
N ALA A 5 14.25 11.57 14.86
CA ALA A 5 12.97 10.87 14.86
C ALA A 5 12.15 11.15 13.59
N PHE A 6 12.13 12.42 13.15
CA PHE A 6 11.50 12.80 11.89
C PHE A 6 12.17 12.14 10.69
N VAL A 7 13.50 12.17 10.61
CA VAL A 7 14.25 11.54 9.50
C VAL A 7 13.96 10.04 9.41
N TYR A 8 13.98 9.32 10.54
CA TYR A 8 13.63 7.90 10.55
C TYR A 8 12.19 7.66 10.08
N ALA A 9 11.23 8.46 10.58
CA ALA A 9 9.83 8.31 10.20
C ALA A 9 9.61 8.54 8.70
N ILE A 10 10.16 9.61 8.13
CA ILE A 10 9.96 9.94 6.71
C ILE A 10 10.70 8.94 5.80
N SER A 11 11.89 8.48 6.19
CA SER A 11 12.61 7.46 5.43
C SER A 11 11.86 6.13 5.43
N ALA A 12 11.36 5.69 6.59
CA ALA A 12 10.56 4.46 6.69
C ALA A 12 9.26 4.55 5.87
N ALA A 13 8.56 5.69 5.95
CA ALA A 13 7.36 5.94 5.15
C ALA A 13 7.66 5.92 3.65
N GLY A 14 8.79 6.49 3.22
CA GLY A 14 9.22 6.48 1.82
C GLY A 14 9.46 5.07 1.27
N VAL A 15 10.11 4.21 2.06
CA VAL A 15 10.31 2.79 1.70
C VAL A 15 8.98 2.05 1.62
N ALA A 16 8.11 2.21 2.63
CA ALA A 16 6.79 1.58 2.62
C ALA A 16 5.99 1.99 1.37
N TYR A 17 5.96 3.29 1.06
CA TYR A 17 5.24 3.81 -0.09
C TYR A 17 5.77 3.28 -1.43
N SER A 18 7.09 3.27 -1.62
CA SER A 18 7.68 2.82 -2.89
C SER A 18 7.44 1.33 -3.13
N VAL A 19 7.57 0.51 -2.09
CA VAL A 19 7.33 -0.93 -2.16
C VAL A 19 5.86 -1.22 -2.45
N THR A 20 4.94 -0.63 -1.68
CA THR A 20 3.50 -0.83 -1.90
C THR A 20 3.07 -0.44 -3.31
N ARG A 21 3.61 0.67 -3.83
CA ARG A 21 3.32 1.12 -5.20
C ARG A 21 3.91 0.21 -6.28
N ALA A 22 5.08 -0.39 -6.05
CA ALA A 22 5.65 -1.39 -6.95
C ALA A 22 4.81 -2.68 -6.96
N CYS A 23 4.33 -3.11 -5.78
CA CYS A 23 3.42 -4.25 -5.64
C CYS A 23 2.10 -4.04 -6.39
N SER A 24 1.48 -2.86 -6.25
CA SER A 24 0.20 -2.55 -6.90
C SER A 24 0.32 -2.44 -8.43
N ARG A 25 1.52 -2.16 -8.94
CA ARG A 25 1.83 -2.16 -10.38
C ARG A 25 2.26 -3.52 -10.94
N GLY A 26 2.47 -4.51 -10.08
CA GLY A 26 3.01 -5.81 -10.48
C GLY A 26 4.48 -5.75 -10.92
N GLU A 27 5.24 -4.75 -10.46
CA GLU A 27 6.69 -4.65 -10.72
C GLU A 27 7.49 -5.66 -9.86
N LEU A 28 6.88 -6.18 -8.80
CA LEU A 28 7.44 -7.17 -7.88
C LEU A 28 6.60 -8.47 -7.92
N THR A 29 7.26 -9.62 -7.88
CA THR A 29 6.61 -10.94 -8.00
C THR A 29 6.09 -11.49 -6.68
N ASP A 30 6.62 -11.03 -5.55
CA ASP A 30 6.31 -11.59 -4.23
C ASP A 30 5.13 -10.89 -3.52
N CYS A 31 4.51 -9.91 -4.15
CA CYS A 31 3.38 -9.16 -3.61
C CYS A 31 2.38 -8.78 -4.69
N SER A 32 1.16 -8.42 -4.27
CA SER A 32 0.07 -8.02 -5.15
C SER A 32 -0.85 -7.02 -4.45
N CYS A 33 -1.85 -6.50 -5.18
CA CYS A 33 -2.94 -5.69 -4.64
C CYS A 33 -3.60 -6.31 -3.41
N ASP A 34 -4.10 -5.49 -2.48
CA ASP A 34 -4.94 -5.97 -1.38
C ASP A 34 -6.34 -6.36 -1.87
N ASN A 35 -6.63 -7.67 -1.81
CA ASN A 35 -7.91 -8.24 -2.20
C ASN A 35 -8.91 -8.35 -1.04
N ARG A 36 -8.52 -8.04 0.21
CA ARG A 36 -9.39 -8.17 1.39
C ARG A 36 -10.57 -7.22 1.35
N VAL A 37 -10.38 -6.05 0.76
CA VAL A 37 -11.44 -5.05 0.57
C VAL A 37 -12.55 -5.57 -0.34
N ARG A 38 -12.19 -6.33 -1.39
CA ARG A 38 -13.18 -6.95 -2.29
C ARG A 38 -14.01 -8.05 -1.62
N ALA A 39 -13.49 -8.67 -0.56
CA ALA A 39 -14.24 -9.65 0.23
C ALA A 39 -15.36 -9.01 1.07
N ARG A 40 -15.36 -7.68 1.23
CA ARG A 40 -16.45 -6.96 1.89
C ARG A 40 -17.57 -6.73 0.89
N HIS A 41 -18.71 -7.39 1.10
CA HIS A 41 -19.91 -7.14 0.31
C HIS A 41 -20.41 -5.71 0.55
N ALA A 42 -20.28 -4.86 -0.46
CA ALA A 42 -20.98 -3.59 -0.52
C ALA A 42 -22.35 -3.81 -1.19
N SER A 43 -23.42 -3.26 -0.60
CA SER A 43 -24.80 -3.51 -1.01
C SER A 43 -25.23 -2.72 -2.25
N ASN A 44 -24.54 -1.62 -2.57
CA ASN A 44 -24.96 -0.64 -3.58
C ASN A 44 -23.82 -0.20 -4.53
N TRP A 45 -22.62 -0.77 -4.38
CA TRP A 45 -21.47 -0.47 -5.24
C TRP A 45 -20.47 -1.64 -5.20
N GLN A 46 -19.51 -1.67 -6.12
CA GLN A 46 -18.53 -2.75 -6.21
C GLN A 46 -17.10 -2.21 -6.06
N TRP A 47 -16.29 -2.90 -5.27
CA TRP A 47 -14.86 -2.66 -5.20
C TRP A 47 -14.18 -3.10 -6.51
N GLY A 48 -13.45 -2.19 -7.14
CA GLY A 48 -12.70 -2.43 -8.37
C GLY A 48 -11.26 -1.95 -8.27
N GLY A 49 -10.47 -2.18 -9.31
CA GLY A 49 -9.08 -1.72 -9.39
C GLY A 49 -8.13 -2.46 -8.45
N CYS A 50 -6.97 -1.86 -8.21
CA CYS A 50 -5.92 -2.42 -7.34
C CYS A 50 -5.85 -1.56 -6.08
N SER A 51 -6.23 -2.12 -4.93
CA SER A 51 -5.94 -1.47 -3.65
C SER A 51 -4.46 -1.64 -3.35
N GLU A 52 -3.83 -0.56 -2.93
CA GLU A 52 -2.54 -0.58 -2.24
C GLU A 52 -2.66 -1.29 -0.88
#